data_AF-A0A377DT00-F1
#
_entry.id   AF-A0A377DT00-F1
#
_cell.length_a   1.000
_cell.length_b   1.000
_cell.length_c   1.000
_cell.angle_alpha   90.00
_cell.angle_beta   90.00
_cell.angle_gamma   90.00
#
_symmetry.space_group_name_H-M   'P 1'
#
loop_
_entity.id
_entity.type
_entity.pdbx_description
1 polymer ?
#
loop_
_entity_poly.entity_id
_entity_poly.type
_entity_poly.pdbx_seq_one_letter_code
_entity_poly.pdbx_strand_id
1 'polypeptide(L)'
;MPESEILELVEALQQEGALVNWKNNPDGTRSPYEINVTYMDALSRRESSDEERCARFILAHAILLSFPGVPAIYIQSILGSRNDYAGVEKIGYNRAINRKKISQ
;
A
#
# COMPACT_ATOMS: atom_id res chain seq x y z
N MET A 1 -14.64 -9.34 -7.33
CA MET A 1 -14.09 -10.28 -6.33
C MET A 1 -15.16 -10.52 -5.28
N PRO A 2 -15.34 -11.77 -4.84
CA PRO A 2 -16.05 -12.11 -3.61
C PRO A 2 -15.50 -11.32 -2.41
N GLU A 3 -16.36 -11.04 -1.43
CA GLU A 3 -15.97 -10.28 -0.23
C GLU A 3 -14.88 -11.00 0.59
N SER A 4 -14.94 -12.34 0.66
CA SER A 4 -13.93 -13.16 1.35
C SER A 4 -12.53 -12.95 0.77
N GLU A 5 -12.39 -12.90 -0.56
CA GLU A 5 -11.09 -12.66 -1.22
C GLU A 5 -10.54 -11.25 -0.94
N ILE A 6 -11.43 -10.26 -0.81
CA ILE A 6 -11.02 -8.90 -0.42
C ILE A 6 -10.48 -8.91 1.01
N LEU A 7 -11.17 -9.59 1.93
CA LEU A 7 -10.75 -9.67 3.33
C LEU A 7 -9.44 -10.44 3.49
N GLU A 8 -9.25 -11.53 2.74
CA GLU A 8 -7.98 -12.28 2.70
C GLU A 8 -6.82 -11.40 2.21
N LEU A 9 -7.04 -10.61 1.15
CA LEU A 9 -6.04 -9.65 0.66
C LEU A 9 -5.71 -8.58 1.71
N VAL A 10 -6.73 -8.04 2.36
CA VAL A 10 -6.56 -7.02 3.41
C VAL A 10 -5.76 -7.58 4.58
N GLU A 11 -6.09 -8.79 5.02
CA GLU A 11 -5.39 -9.47 6.10
C GLU A 11 -3.92 -9.74 5.73
N ALA A 12 -3.66 -10.25 4.53
CA ALA A 12 -2.30 -10.47 4.03
C ALA A 12 -1.48 -9.18 4.03
N LEU A 13 -2.05 -8.07 3.53
CA LEU A 13 -1.38 -6.78 3.52
C LEU A 13 -1.14 -6.24 4.94
N GLN A 14 -2.06 -6.46 5.88
CA GLN A 14 -1.88 -6.07 7.28
C GLN A 14 -0.75 -6.87 7.95
N GLN A 15 -0.66 -8.17 7.69
CA GLN A 15 0.46 -9.00 8.17
C GLN A 15 1.80 -8.47 7.68
N GLU A 16 1.84 -7.96 6.44
CA GLU A 16 3.02 -7.31 5.85
C GLU A 16 3.21 -5.83 6.29
N GLY A 17 2.31 -5.28 7.11
CA GLY A 17 2.47 -3.96 7.75
C GLY A 17 1.69 -2.81 7.15
N ALA A 18 0.73 -3.08 6.28
CA ALA A 18 -0.27 -2.09 5.94
C ALA A 18 -1.14 -1.72 7.15
N LEU A 19 -1.60 -0.47 7.17
CA LEU A 19 -2.53 0.03 8.18
C LEU A 19 -3.92 0.26 7.58
N VAL A 20 -4.95 -0.35 8.14
CA VAL A 20 -6.29 -0.33 7.54
C VAL A 20 -7.21 0.60 8.30
N ASN A 21 -7.87 1.49 7.57
CA ASN A 21 -9.02 2.24 8.08
C ASN A 21 -10.28 1.44 7.80
N TRP A 22 -11.06 1.20 8.85
CA TRP A 22 -12.32 0.44 8.79
C TRP A 22 -13.51 1.39 8.86
N LYS A 23 -14.54 1.10 8.07
CA LYS A 23 -15.83 1.77 8.13
C LYS A 23 -16.81 0.90 8.89
N ASN A 24 -17.57 1.50 9.82
CA ASN A 24 -18.72 0.86 10.45
C ASN A 24 -19.93 0.97 9.52
N ASN A 25 -20.64 -0.14 9.34
CA ASN A 25 -21.85 -0.20 8.54
C ASN A 25 -23.11 -0.06 9.42
N PRO A 26 -24.26 0.34 8.84
CA PRO A 26 -25.51 0.50 9.60
C PRO A 26 -26.03 -0.79 10.27
N ASP A 27 -25.63 -1.96 9.74
CA ASP A 27 -25.97 -3.28 10.26
C ASP A 27 -25.04 -3.74 11.42
N GLY A 28 -24.11 -2.88 11.85
CA GLY A 28 -23.15 -3.17 12.91
C GLY A 28 -21.88 -3.90 12.45
N THR A 29 -21.80 -4.28 11.17
CA THR A 29 -20.59 -4.88 10.59
C THR A 29 -19.51 -3.82 10.31
N ARG A 30 -18.31 -4.27 9.94
CA ARG A 30 -17.20 -3.41 9.52
C ARG A 30 -16.68 -3.86 8.16
N SER A 31 -16.40 -2.89 7.29
CA SER A 31 -15.76 -3.13 6.00
C SER A 31 -14.44 -2.36 5.90
N PRO A 32 -13.41 -2.91 5.26
CA PRO A 32 -12.17 -2.19 5.00
C PRO A 32 -12.48 -1.03 4.04
N TYR A 33 -12.02 0.17 4.40
CA TYR A 33 -12.28 1.40 3.63
C TYR A 33 -11.03 1.90 2.91
N GLU A 34 -9.87 1.86 3.57
CA GLU A 34 -8.60 2.29 3.01
C GLU A 34 -7.46 1.44 3.55
N ILE A 35 -6.60 0.94 2.67
CA ILE A 35 -5.35 0.26 3.02
C ILE A 35 -4.21 1.26 2.84
N ASN A 36 -3.55 1.61 3.95
CA ASN A 36 -2.45 2.56 3.96
C ASN A 36 -1.12 1.80 3.94
N VAL A 37 -0.44 1.87 2.81
CA VAL A 37 0.82 1.18 2.53
C VAL A 37 1.50 1.85 1.32
N THR A 38 2.82 1.84 1.21
CA THR A 38 3.49 2.23 -0.04
C THR A 38 3.33 1.13 -1.09
N TYR A 39 3.37 1.49 -2.37
CA TYR A 39 3.16 0.49 -3.43
C TYR A 39 4.28 -0.57 -3.45
N MET A 40 5.51 -0.18 -3.10
CA MET A 40 6.64 -1.12 -2.98
C MET A 40 6.39 -2.19 -1.90
N ASP A 41 5.92 -1.77 -0.72
CA ASP A 41 5.62 -2.69 0.39
C ASP A 41 4.33 -3.47 0.17
N ALA A 42 3.38 -2.95 -0.60
CA ALA A 42 2.17 -3.69 -0.96
C ALA A 42 2.45 -4.88 -1.89
N LEU A 43 3.51 -4.79 -2.72
CA LEU A 43 3.84 -5.80 -3.72
C LEU A 43 4.76 -6.91 -3.20
N SER A 44 5.31 -6.76 -2.00
CA SER A 44 6.43 -7.57 -1.52
C SER A 44 6.25 -7.95 -0.05
N ARG A 45 6.79 -9.09 0.37
CA ARG A 45 6.81 -9.46 1.79
C ARG A 45 7.81 -8.60 2.54
N ARG A 46 7.67 -8.43 3.85
CA ARG A 46 8.63 -7.71 4.70
C ARG A 46 10.05 -8.25 4.60
N GLU A 47 10.18 -9.56 4.48
CA GLU A 47 11.46 -10.28 4.37
C GLU A 47 12.05 -10.32 2.95
N SER A 48 11.33 -9.85 1.93
CA SER A 48 11.85 -9.83 0.56
C SER A 48 13.10 -8.97 0.44
N SER A 49 14.07 -9.50 -0.31
CA SER A 49 15.30 -8.79 -0.74
C SER A 49 14.97 -7.58 -1.61
N ASP A 50 15.93 -6.66 -1.73
CA ASP A 50 15.76 -5.48 -2.58
C ASP A 50 15.65 -5.86 -4.07
N GLU A 51 16.33 -6.93 -4.50
CA GLU A 51 16.21 -7.45 -5.86
C GLU A 51 14.79 -7.94 -6.16
N GLU A 52 14.19 -8.73 -5.26
CA GLU A 52 12.83 -9.22 -5.42
C GLU A 52 11.81 -8.08 -5.44
N ARG A 53 11.99 -7.08 -4.57
CA ARG A 53 11.16 -5.88 -4.51
C ARG A 53 11.22 -5.11 -5.81
N CYS A 54 12.43 -4.82 -6.29
CA CYS A 54 12.66 -4.13 -7.56
C CYS A 54 12.01 -4.88 -8.72
N ALA A 55 12.21 -6.19 -8.81
CA ALA A 55 11.64 -7.02 -9.87
C ALA A 55 10.10 -6.95 -9.89
N ARG A 56 9.45 -7.11 -8.73
CA ARG A 56 7.98 -7.03 -8.60
C ARG A 56 7.45 -5.64 -8.92
N PHE A 57 8.15 -4.60 -8.47
CA PHE A 57 7.76 -3.22 -8.69
C PHE A 57 7.86 -2.81 -10.16
N ILE A 58 8.94 -3.20 -10.84
CA ILE A 58 9.11 -2.98 -12.28
C ILE A 58 8.03 -3.74 -13.05
N LEU A 59 7.77 -5.00 -12.71
CA LEU A 59 6.74 -5.80 -13.35
C LEU A 59 5.35 -5.14 -13.23
N ALA A 60 4.98 -4.69 -12.03
CA ALA A 60 3.70 -4.02 -11.79
C ALA A 60 3.55 -2.72 -12.60
N HIS A 61 4.62 -1.91 -12.70
CA HIS A 61 4.60 -0.71 -13.53
C HIS A 61 4.63 -1.02 -15.03
N ALA A 62 5.32 -2.06 -15.47
CA ALA A 62 5.30 -2.50 -16.87
C ALA A 62 3.87 -2.84 -17.30
N ILE A 63 3.12 -3.54 -16.43
CA ILE A 63 1.69 -3.80 -16.63
C ILE A 63 0.92 -2.47 -16.71
N LEU A 64 1.04 -1.59 -15.71
CA LEU A 64 0.37 -0.28 -15.69
C LEU A 64 0.62 0.55 -16.96
N LEU A 65 1.86 0.61 -17.42
CA LEU A 65 2.30 1.37 -18.60
C LEU A 65 1.85 0.76 -19.92
N SER A 66 1.49 -0.52 -19.94
CA SER A 66 1.08 -1.23 -21.16
C SER A 66 -0.39 -1.02 -21.52
N PHE A 67 -1.23 -0.58 -20.56
CA PHE A 67 -2.64 -0.31 -20.81
C PHE A 67 -2.85 1.03 -21.53
N PRO A 68 -3.81 1.10 -22.48
CA PRO A 68 -4.13 2.36 -23.15
C PRO A 68 -4.72 3.37 -22.15
N GLY A 69 -4.04 4.51 -22.00
CA GLY A 69 -4.43 5.58 -21.07
C GLY A 69 -3.24 6.42 -20.61
N VAL A 70 -3.47 7.25 -19.59
CA VAL A 70 -2.40 8.02 -18.94
C VAL A 70 -2.07 7.36 -17.60
N PRO A 71 -0.89 6.71 -17.47
CA PRO A 71 -0.50 6.04 -16.24
C PRO A 71 -0.21 7.07 -15.14
N ALA A 72 -0.99 7.03 -14.06
CA ALA A 72 -0.76 7.88 -12.90
C ALA A 72 0.25 7.22 -11.94
N ILE A 73 1.49 7.70 -11.95
CA ILE A 73 2.55 7.18 -11.08
C ILE A 73 2.72 8.11 -9.89
N TYR A 74 2.62 7.57 -8.68
CA TYR A 74 2.78 8.32 -7.45
C TYR A 74 4.25 8.58 -7.14
N ILE A 75 4.60 9.79 -6.68
CA ILE A 75 5.99 10.20 -6.45
C ILE A 75 6.75 9.30 -5.46
N GLN A 76 6.09 8.81 -4.41
CA GLN A 76 6.74 7.88 -3.46
C GLN A 76 7.07 6.53 -4.10
N SER A 77 6.31 6.13 -5.11
CA SER A 77 6.61 4.94 -5.91
C SER A 77 7.88 5.18 -6.74
N ILE A 78 8.01 6.34 -7.39
CA ILE A 78 9.20 6.70 -8.17
C ILE A 78 10.47 6.70 -7.30
N LEU A 79 10.36 7.19 -6.07
CA LEU A 79 11.48 7.24 -5.12
C LEU A 79 11.78 5.89 -4.45
N GLY A 80 11.00 4.84 -4.72
CA GLY A 80 11.16 3.54 -4.07
C GLY A 80 10.87 3.58 -2.57
N SER A 81 10.06 4.52 -2.11
CA SER A 81 9.83 4.74 -0.67
C SER A 81 9.16 3.54 0.01
N ARG A 82 9.66 3.25 1.20
CA ARG A 82 9.12 2.26 2.14
C ARG A 82 8.09 2.90 3.08
N ASN A 83 7.30 2.07 3.75
CA ASN A 83 6.37 2.49 4.80
C ASN A 83 7.05 3.37 5.86
N ASP A 84 6.53 4.57 6.09
CA ASP A 84 7.01 5.55 7.06
C ASP A 84 6.31 5.40 8.41
N TYR A 85 6.65 4.35 9.15
CA TYR A 85 6.07 4.09 10.48
C TYR A 85 6.36 5.21 11.48
N ALA A 86 7.56 5.80 11.43
CA ALA A 86 7.91 6.96 12.26
C ALA A 86 7.02 8.18 11.95
N GLY A 87 6.68 8.40 10.68
CA GLY A 87 5.72 9.41 10.26
C GLY A 87 4.32 9.17 10.83
N VAL A 88 3.88 7.91 10.90
CA VAL A 88 2.61 7.52 11.54
C VAL A 88 2.63 7.84 13.03
N GLU A 89 3.66 7.41 13.76
CA GLU A 89 3.80 7.67 15.20
C GLU A 89 3.79 9.16 15.52
N LYS A 90 4.48 9.96 14.70
CA LYS A 90 4.57 11.41 14.91
C LYS A 90 3.24 12.14 14.68
N ILE A 91 2.45 11.71 13.70
CA ILE A 91 1.29 12.48 13.22
C ILE A 91 -0.04 11.87 13.72
N GLY A 92 -0.06 10.59 14.06
CA GLY A 92 -1.20 9.92 14.69
C GLY A 92 -2.29 9.43 13.74
N TYR A 93 -2.04 9.37 12.42
CA TYR A 93 -2.99 8.78 11.47
C TYR A 93 -2.32 7.82 10.47
N ASN A 94 -3.06 6.77 10.08
CA ASN A 94 -2.57 5.67 9.26
C ASN A 94 -2.01 6.11 7.89
N ARG A 95 -2.70 7.02 7.20
CA ARG A 95 -2.29 7.52 5.87
C ARG A 95 -0.95 8.27 5.85
N ALA A 96 -0.36 8.56 7.00
CA ALA A 96 1.00 9.14 7.05
C ALA A 96 2.04 8.13 6.53
N ILE A 97 1.76 6.82 6.65
CA ILE A 97 2.69 5.74 6.31
C ILE A 97 3.19 5.78 4.86
N ASN A 98 2.39 6.30 3.94
CA ASN A 98 2.73 6.39 2.51
C ASN A 98 2.74 7.83 1.98
N ARG A 99 2.85 8.83 2.88
CA ARG A 99 2.84 10.26 2.54
C ARG A 99 4.04 11.01 3.10
N LYS A 100 5.19 10.32 3.22
CA LYS A 100 6.44 10.92 3.66
C LYS A 100 6.76 12.16 2.84
N LYS A 101 6.94 13.30 3.48
CA LYS A 101 7.33 14.53 2.76
C LYS A 101 8.79 14.44 2.38
N ILE A 102 9.09 14.79 1.13
CA ILE A 102 10.46 15.00 0.66
C ILE A 102 10.84 16.40 1.15
N SER A 103 11.66 16.49 2.19
CA SER A 103 12.23 17.77 2.60
C SER A 103 13.36 18.15 1.65
N GLN A 104 13.42 19.43 1.27
CA GLN A 104 14.66 20.06 0.80
C GLN A 104 15.64 20.20 1.96
#